data_AF-A0A8T5V019-F1
#
_entry.id   AF-A0A8T5V019-F1
#
_cell.length_a   1.000
_cell.length_b   1.000
_cell.length_c   1.000
_cell.angle_alpha   90.00
_cell.angle_beta   90.00
_cell.angle_gamma   90.00
#
_symmetry.space_group_name_H-M   'P 1'
#
loop_
_entity.id
_entity.type
_entity.pdbx_description
1 polymer ?
#
loop_
_entity_poly.entity_id
_entity_poly.type
_entity_poly.pdbx_seq_one_letter_code
_entity_poly.pdbx_strand_id
1 'polypeptide(L)'
;MPKHIISGLKYLTAVELIREGYSQKEVAKILEMDRSTVSHYLNGRNLSWNSIEFAEKITELCPKDFLILTYALMHEKARIVVKTCSNSEYKGIIKETCIGCGLCADICLMKAIVLNDLKAQIDSDWCCGCLICGESCPTNSIEILEVKNDF
;
A
#
# COMPACT_ATOMS: atom_id res chain seq x y z
N MET A 1 -18.03 11.15 -8.23
CA MET A 1 -16.84 10.77 -9.02
C MET A 1 -15.79 10.02 -8.17
N PRO A 2 -15.28 10.53 -7.03
CA PRO A 2 -14.24 9.83 -6.25
C PRO A 2 -14.68 8.47 -5.67
N LYS A 3 -15.95 8.36 -5.24
CA LYS A 3 -16.53 7.12 -4.70
C LYS A 3 -16.45 5.93 -5.67
N HIS A 4 -16.53 6.17 -6.98
CA HIS A 4 -16.45 5.12 -7.99
C HIS A 4 -15.02 4.57 -8.13
N ILE A 5 -14.02 5.44 -8.07
CA ILE A 5 -12.61 5.04 -8.07
C ILE A 5 -12.30 4.19 -6.83
N ILE A 6 -12.78 4.62 -5.66
CA ILE A 6 -12.63 3.85 -4.41
C ILE A 6 -13.29 2.46 -4.52
N SER A 7 -14.46 2.35 -5.16
CA SER A 7 -15.08 1.04 -5.37
C SER A 7 -14.27 0.13 -6.29
N GLY A 8 -13.63 0.69 -7.33
CA GLY A 8 -12.72 -0.05 -8.20
C GLY A 8 -11.49 -0.57 -7.45
N LEU A 9 -10.83 0.29 -6.67
CA LEU A 9 -9.68 -0.09 -5.84
C LEU A 9 -10.07 -1.16 -4.81
N LYS A 10 -11.18 -0.97 -4.10
CA LYS A 10 -11.70 -1.96 -3.14
C LYS A 10 -12.05 -3.29 -3.81
N TYR A 11 -12.53 -3.27 -5.06
CA TYR A 11 -12.78 -4.47 -5.83
C TYR A 11 -11.48 -5.23 -6.13
N LEU A 12 -10.46 -4.54 -6.67
CA LEU A 12 -9.17 -5.16 -6.98
C LEU A 12 -8.53 -5.75 -5.72
N THR A 13 -8.53 -5.01 -4.61
CA THR A 13 -8.02 -5.50 -3.33
C THR A 13 -8.81 -6.70 -2.82
N ALA A 14 -10.14 -6.70 -2.96
CA ALA A 14 -10.96 -7.84 -2.55
C ALA A 14 -10.64 -9.09 -3.37
N VAL A 15 -10.46 -8.96 -4.69
CA VAL A 15 -10.08 -10.07 -5.57
C VAL A 15 -8.74 -10.65 -5.16
N GLU A 16 -7.74 -9.80 -4.88
CA GLU A 16 -6.41 -10.27 -4.52
C GLU A 16 -6.36 -10.93 -3.14
N LEU A 17 -7.04 -10.38 -2.14
CA LEU A 17 -7.17 -11.04 -0.83
C LEU A 17 -7.85 -12.41 -0.94
N ILE A 18 -8.84 -12.58 -1.83
CA ILE A 18 -9.43 -13.91 -2.06
C ILE A 18 -8.39 -14.86 -2.67
N ARG A 19 -7.52 -14.39 -3.58
CA ARG A 19 -6.45 -15.19 -4.19
C ARG A 19 -5.40 -15.60 -3.16
N GLU A 20 -5.09 -14.73 -2.20
CA GLU A 20 -4.24 -15.02 -1.04
C GLU A 20 -4.87 -16.00 -0.04
N GLY A 21 -6.14 -16.40 -0.24
CA GLY A 21 -6.82 -17.43 0.54
C GLY A 21 -7.72 -16.91 1.66
N TYR A 22 -7.94 -15.59 1.76
CA TYR A 22 -8.87 -15.03 2.74
C TYR A 22 -10.33 -15.36 2.38
N SER A 23 -11.18 -15.57 3.39
CA SER A 23 -12.61 -15.74 3.21
C SER A 23 -13.32 -14.41 2.92
N GLN A 24 -14.51 -14.46 2.29
CA GLN A 24 -15.34 -13.26 2.07
C GLN A 24 -15.62 -12.48 3.37
N LYS A 25 -15.71 -13.18 4.52
CA LYS A 25 -15.95 -12.57 5.83
C LYS A 25 -14.71 -11.80 6.31
N GLU A 26 -13.52 -12.33 6.09
CA GLU A 26 -12.26 -11.67 6.44
C GLU A 26 -12.02 -10.46 5.54
N VAL A 27 -12.22 -10.61 4.22
CA VAL A 27 -12.12 -9.50 3.25
C VAL A 27 -13.07 -8.35 3.62
N ALA A 28 -14.32 -8.67 3.97
CA ALA A 28 -15.31 -7.68 4.40
C ALA A 28 -14.84 -6.90 5.64
N LYS A 29 -14.22 -7.60 6.60
CA LYS A 29 -13.65 -6.99 7.80
C LYS A 29 -12.44 -6.10 7.47
N ILE A 30 -11.53 -6.57 6.62
CA ILE A 30 -10.31 -5.85 6.22
C ILE A 30 -10.67 -4.55 5.48
N LEU A 31 -11.63 -4.61 4.56
CA LEU A 31 -12.02 -3.49 3.71
C LEU A 31 -13.16 -2.63 4.28
N GLU A 32 -13.58 -2.93 5.51
CA GLU A 32 -14.67 -2.28 6.25
C GLU A 32 -15.92 -2.09 5.38
N MET A 33 -16.44 -3.21 4.90
CA MET A 33 -17.64 -3.24 4.07
C MET A 33 -18.50 -4.45 4.40
N ASP A 34 -19.75 -4.43 3.94
CA ASP A 34 -20.64 -5.57 4.10
C ASP A 34 -20.14 -6.79 3.32
N ARG A 35 -20.30 -7.98 3.89
CA ARG A 35 -20.00 -9.25 3.22
C ARG A 35 -20.82 -9.45 1.95
N SER A 36 -22.01 -8.86 1.86
CA SER A 36 -22.81 -8.83 0.64
C SER A 36 -22.15 -8.01 -0.48
N THR A 37 -21.46 -6.91 -0.15
CA THR A 37 -20.69 -6.10 -1.09
C THR A 37 -19.53 -6.89 -1.67
N VAL A 38 -18.78 -7.62 -0.83
CA VAL A 38 -17.72 -8.54 -1.29
C VAL A 38 -18.32 -9.63 -2.21
N SER A 39 -19.46 -10.21 -1.84
CA SER A 39 -20.15 -11.16 -2.72
C SER A 39 -20.56 -10.52 -4.05
N HIS A 40 -21.06 -9.28 -4.07
CA HIS A 40 -21.41 -8.58 -5.31
C HIS A 40 -20.20 -8.39 -6.20
N TYR A 41 -19.07 -7.94 -5.65
CA TYR A 41 -17.80 -7.81 -6.35
C TYR A 41 -17.39 -9.11 -7.04
N LEU A 42 -17.35 -10.22 -6.30
CA LEU A 42 -16.93 -11.53 -6.83
C LEU A 42 -17.90 -12.11 -7.87
N ASN A 43 -19.15 -11.64 -7.91
CA ASN A 43 -20.16 -12.06 -8.89
C ASN A 43 -20.35 -11.01 -10.01
N GLY A 44 -19.48 -10.01 -10.11
CA GLY A 44 -19.57 -8.96 -11.15
C GLY A 44 -20.80 -8.06 -11.04
N ARG A 45 -21.38 -7.93 -9.84
CA ARG A 45 -22.57 -7.10 -9.58
C ARG A 45 -22.19 -5.75 -8.98
N ASN A 46 -22.99 -4.71 -9.28
CA ASN A 46 -22.87 -3.35 -8.71
C ASN A 46 -21.49 -2.70 -8.91
N LEU A 47 -20.84 -2.99 -10.04
CA LEU A 47 -19.52 -2.47 -10.38
C LEU A 47 -19.54 -1.92 -11.81
N SER A 48 -18.81 -0.82 -12.03
CA SER A 48 -18.68 -0.19 -13.35
C SER A 48 -17.33 -0.56 -13.95
N TRP A 49 -17.32 -1.03 -15.20
CA TRP A 49 -16.10 -1.37 -15.94
C TRP A 49 -15.09 -0.23 -15.96
N ASN A 50 -15.55 1.00 -16.23
CA ASN A 50 -14.69 2.18 -16.23
C ASN A 50 -14.05 2.44 -14.85
N SER A 51 -14.72 2.05 -13.76
CA SER A 51 -14.16 2.19 -12.41
C SER A 51 -13.07 1.17 -12.12
N ILE A 52 -13.20 -0.04 -12.69
CA ILE A 52 -12.18 -1.10 -12.59
C ILE A 52 -10.96 -0.69 -13.42
N GLU A 53 -11.17 -0.35 -14.70
CA GLU A 53 -10.09 0.04 -15.61
C GLU A 53 -9.27 1.21 -15.06
N PHE A 54 -9.93 2.22 -14.48
CA PHE A 54 -9.23 3.34 -13.86
C PHE A 54 -8.46 2.92 -12.60
N ALA A 55 -9.02 2.01 -11.79
CA ALA A 55 -8.33 1.48 -10.62
C ALA A 55 -7.10 0.63 -11.01
N GLU A 56 -7.19 -0.16 -12.07
CA GLU A 56 -6.06 -0.92 -12.62
C GLU A 56 -4.93 0.04 -13.04
N LYS A 57 -5.27 1.12 -13.76
CA LYS A 57 -4.28 2.14 -14.14
C LYS A 57 -3.63 2.83 -12.94
N ILE A 58 -4.36 3.04 -11.84
CA ILE A 58 -3.77 3.55 -10.60
C ILE A 58 -2.75 2.56 -10.01
N THR A 59 -3.06 1.26 -10.02
CA THR A 59 -2.16 0.22 -9.47
C THR A 59 -0.89 -0.01 -10.31
N GLU A 60 -0.92 0.40 -11.58
CA GLU A 60 0.23 0.35 -12.50
C GLU A 60 1.19 1.55 -12.37
N LEU A 61 0.83 2.56 -11.58
CA LEU A 61 1.69 3.74 -11.39
C LEU A 61 2.96 3.39 -10.61
N CYS A 62 3.95 4.28 -10.67
CA CYS A 62 5.13 4.15 -9.82
C CYS A 62 4.72 4.14 -8.34
N PRO A 63 5.49 3.51 -7.44
CA PRO A 63 5.05 3.31 -6.07
C PRO A 63 4.71 4.59 -5.30
N LYS A 64 5.40 5.71 -5.60
CA LYS A 64 5.13 7.02 -5.01
C LYS A 64 3.77 7.56 -5.44
N ASP A 65 3.47 7.53 -6.74
CA ASP A 65 2.21 8.05 -7.27
C ASP A 65 1.03 7.17 -6.88
N PHE A 66 1.20 5.84 -6.94
CA PHE A 66 0.19 4.90 -6.48
C PHE A 66 -0.17 5.15 -5.01
N LEU A 67 0.84 5.31 -4.14
CA LEU A 67 0.64 5.62 -2.73
C LEU A 67 -0.07 6.97 -2.53
N ILE A 68 0.41 8.04 -3.14
CA ILE A 68 -0.12 9.40 -2.92
C ILE A 68 -1.57 9.49 -3.40
N LEU A 69 -1.88 8.99 -4.60
CA LEU A 69 -3.24 9.04 -5.13
C LEU A 69 -4.20 8.19 -4.31
N THR A 70 -3.79 6.98 -3.94
CA THR A 70 -4.62 6.09 -3.10
C THR A 70 -4.85 6.70 -1.72
N TYR A 71 -3.81 7.30 -1.11
CA TYR A 71 -3.92 7.99 0.17
C TYR A 71 -4.83 9.22 0.09
N ALA A 72 -4.80 9.98 -0.99
CA ALA A 72 -5.71 11.11 -1.20
C ALA A 72 -7.19 10.68 -1.29
N LEU A 73 -7.44 9.45 -1.76
CA LEU A 73 -8.79 8.90 -1.89
C LEU A 73 -9.29 8.20 -0.62
N MET A 74 -8.39 7.56 0.14
CA MET A 74 -8.75 6.59 1.19
C MET A 74 -8.05 6.78 2.54
N HIS A 75 -7.18 7.79 2.66
CA HIS A 75 -6.39 8.07 3.86
C HIS A 75 -5.68 6.81 4.40
N GLU A 76 -5.79 6.52 5.70
CA GLU A 76 -5.10 5.39 6.33
C GLU A 76 -5.43 4.03 5.71
N LYS A 77 -6.59 3.88 5.07
CA LYS A 77 -6.98 2.62 4.39
C LYS A 77 -6.23 2.37 3.10
N ALA A 78 -5.58 3.39 2.55
CA ALA A 78 -4.76 3.25 1.37
C ALA A 78 -3.64 2.22 1.55
N ARG A 79 -3.10 2.06 2.76
CA ARG A 79 -2.01 1.10 2.99
C ARG A 79 -2.38 -0.34 2.69
N ILE A 80 -3.64 -0.72 2.91
CA ILE A 80 -4.10 -2.09 2.62
C ILE A 80 -4.18 -2.27 1.12
N VAL A 81 -4.78 -1.30 0.41
CA VAL A 81 -4.85 -1.32 -1.05
C VAL A 81 -3.47 -1.35 -1.67
N VAL A 82 -2.56 -0.48 -1.21
CA VAL A 82 -1.18 -0.40 -1.71
C VAL A 82 -0.44 -1.70 -1.40
N LYS A 83 -0.47 -2.20 -0.17
CA LYS A 83 0.22 -3.44 0.20
C LYS A 83 -0.25 -4.63 -0.63
N THR A 84 -1.56 -4.79 -0.79
CA THR A 84 -2.15 -5.93 -1.49
C THR A 84 -2.00 -5.83 -3.01
N CYS A 85 -2.11 -4.64 -3.59
CA CYS A 85 -2.12 -4.47 -5.05
C CYS A 85 -0.77 -4.02 -5.64
N SER A 86 0.30 -3.97 -4.84
CA SER A 86 1.65 -3.73 -5.34
C SER A 86 2.26 -5.02 -5.90
N ASN A 87 2.95 -4.92 -7.03
CA ASN A 87 3.56 -6.06 -7.73
C ASN A 87 5.06 -6.27 -7.41
N SER A 88 5.62 -5.45 -6.53
CA SER A 88 7.05 -5.46 -6.18
C SER A 88 7.23 -5.49 -4.67
N GLU A 89 8.25 -6.22 -4.23
CA GLU A 89 8.70 -6.23 -2.84
C GLU A 89 9.96 -5.36 -2.68
N TYR A 90 10.10 -4.74 -1.51
CA TYR A 90 11.20 -3.83 -1.24
C TYR A 90 11.85 -4.14 0.11
N LYS A 91 13.18 -4.09 0.13
CA LYS A 91 13.98 -4.19 1.34
C LYS A 91 14.47 -2.81 1.78
N GLY A 92 14.12 -2.41 2.99
CA GLY A 92 14.61 -1.19 3.61
C GLY A 92 15.87 -1.42 4.45
N ILE A 93 16.88 -0.58 4.27
CA ILE A 93 18.15 -0.62 5.00
C ILE A 93 18.39 0.75 5.64
N ILE A 94 18.74 0.74 6.93
CA ILE A 94 19.13 1.94 7.68
C ILE A 94 20.64 1.87 7.96
N LYS A 95 21.36 2.89 7.49
CA LYS A 95 22.81 3.03 7.65
C LYS A 95 23.16 3.51 9.06
N GLU A 96 24.39 3.23 9.48
CA GLU A 96 24.94 3.67 10.77
C GLU A 96 24.97 5.18 10.96
N THR A 97 24.91 5.96 9.87
CA THR A 97 24.83 7.43 9.91
C THR A 97 23.47 7.96 10.38
N CYS A 98 22.51 7.08 10.68
CA CYS A 98 21.21 7.46 11.21
C CYS A 98 21.34 8.13 12.58
N ILE A 99 20.80 9.35 12.70
CA ILE A 99 20.82 10.14 13.94
C ILE A 99 19.52 10.05 14.75
N GLY A 100 18.58 9.17 14.37
CA GLY A 100 17.35 8.95 15.15
C GLY A 100 16.34 10.10 15.15
N CYS A 101 16.39 11.04 14.20
CA CYS A 101 15.56 12.24 14.22
C CYS A 101 14.04 12.02 14.05
N GLY A 102 13.61 10.84 13.58
CA GLY A 102 12.19 10.48 13.47
C GLY A 102 11.43 10.99 12.25
N LEU A 103 12.00 11.92 11.47
CA LEU A 103 11.32 12.49 10.29
C LEU A 103 10.79 11.43 9.31
N CYS A 104 11.56 10.36 9.08
CA CYS A 104 11.14 9.27 8.20
C CYS A 104 9.91 8.50 8.74
N ALA A 105 9.79 8.33 10.06
CA ALA A 105 8.66 7.66 10.68
C ALA A 105 7.38 8.51 10.58
N ASP A 106 7.51 9.82 10.74
CA ASP A 106 6.39 10.76 10.66
C ASP A 106 5.76 10.78 9.27
N ILE A 107 6.60 10.91 8.23
CA ILE A 107 6.14 11.08 6.85
C ILE A 107 5.74 9.77 6.16
N CYS A 108 6.08 8.61 6.72
CA CYS A 108 5.76 7.32 6.11
C CYS A 108 4.24 7.06 6.14
N LEU A 109 3.56 7.23 5.01
CA LEU A 109 2.11 6.99 4.87
C LEU A 109 1.73 5.51 5.08
N MET A 110 2.64 4.60 4.72
CA MET A 110 2.51 3.17 4.99
C MET A 110 2.68 2.80 6.47
N LYS A 111 3.25 3.71 7.29
CA LYS A 111 3.67 3.45 8.68
C LYS A 111 4.56 2.21 8.82
N ALA A 112 5.43 2.03 7.84
CA ALA A 112 6.43 0.97 7.78
C ALA A 112 7.71 1.30 8.56
N ILE A 113 7.77 2.42 9.28
CA ILE A 113 9.00 2.88 9.95
C ILE A 113 8.69 3.21 11.40
N VAL A 114 9.52 2.67 12.30
CA VAL A 114 9.50 2.96 13.74
C VAL A 114 10.87 3.44 14.21
N LEU A 115 10.91 4.13 15.34
CA LEU A 115 12.16 4.42 16.04
C LEU A 115 12.36 3.42 17.17
N ASN A 116 13.55 2.83 17.22
CA ASN A 116 14.00 1.96 18.31
C ASN A 116 15.46 2.28 18.65
N ASP A 117 15.78 2.47 19.93
CA ASP A 117 17.12 2.80 20.42
C ASP A 117 17.81 3.95 19.64
N LEU A 118 17.08 5.03 19.38
CA LEU A 118 17.56 6.20 18.61
C LEU A 118 17.99 5.88 17.17
N LYS A 119 17.52 4.76 16.59
CA LYS A 119 17.67 4.45 15.16
C LYS A 119 16.31 4.16 14.53
N ALA A 120 16.18 4.51 13.26
CA ALA A 120 15.04 4.07 12.47
C ALA A 120 15.14 2.57 12.19
N GLN A 121 14.00 1.90 12.13
CA GLN A 121 13.86 0.53 11.64
C GLN A 121 12.72 0.49 10.62
N ILE A 122 12.95 -0.17 9.49
CA ILE A 122 11.96 -0.30 8.41
C ILE A 122 11.41 -1.72 8.42
N ASP A 123 10.09 -1.83 8.57
CA ASP A 123 9.33 -3.02 8.28
C ASP A 123 9.20 -3.17 6.76
N SER A 124 9.97 -4.11 6.20
CA SER A 124 10.00 -4.34 4.75
C SER A 124 8.70 -4.94 4.23
N ASP A 125 7.91 -5.61 5.08
CA ASP A 125 6.61 -6.14 4.67
C ASP A 125 5.62 -5.02 4.38
N TRP A 126 5.70 -3.90 5.10
CA TRP A 126 4.84 -2.73 4.85
C TRP A 126 5.47 -1.68 3.93
N CYS A 127 6.74 -1.82 3.57
CA CYS A 127 7.41 -0.88 2.67
C CYS A 127 6.92 -1.06 1.23
N CYS A 128 6.31 -0.03 0.66
CA CYS A 128 5.88 -0.05 -0.74
C CYS A 128 6.93 0.52 -1.71
N GLY A 129 8.13 0.89 -1.26
CA GLY A 129 9.15 1.41 -2.18
C GLY A 129 8.96 2.85 -2.68
N CYS A 130 8.13 3.69 -2.05
CA CYS A 130 7.82 5.06 -2.52
C CYS A 130 8.97 6.08 -2.42
N LEU A 131 10.08 5.74 -1.74
CA LEU A 131 11.29 6.56 -1.55
C LEU A 131 11.13 7.91 -0.81
N ILE A 132 9.92 8.31 -0.40
CA ILE A 132 9.66 9.58 0.31
C ILE A 132 10.55 9.72 1.57
N CYS A 133 10.70 8.65 2.34
CA CYS A 133 11.57 8.63 3.52
C CYS A 133 13.05 8.87 3.17
N GLY A 134 13.55 8.28 2.08
CA GLY A 134 14.91 8.45 1.62
C GLY A 134 15.21 9.90 1.20
N GLU A 135 14.31 10.50 0.43
CA GLU A 135 14.41 11.90 -0.01
C GLU A 135 14.44 12.90 1.17
N SER A 136 13.71 12.59 2.25
CA SER A 136 13.62 13.46 3.43
C SER A 136 14.76 13.33 4.43
N CYS A 137 15.58 12.27 4.33
CA CYS A 137 16.54 11.93 5.37
C CYS A 137 17.72 12.92 5.36
N PRO A 138 17.94 13.72 6.42
CA PRO A 138 18.99 14.75 6.43
C PRO A 138 20.42 14.18 6.36
N THR A 139 20.59 12.90 6.69
CA THR A 139 21.87 12.19 6.72
C THR A 139 22.01 11.16 5.60
N ASN A 140 21.05 11.08 4.67
CA ASN A 140 21.03 10.08 3.57
C ASN A 140 21.22 8.63 4.07
N SER A 141 20.64 8.31 5.23
CA SER A 141 20.84 7.03 5.93
C SER A 141 19.87 5.93 5.52
N ILE A 142 18.98 6.17 4.55
CA ILE A 142 17.94 5.23 4.14
C ILE A 142 18.24 4.74 2.73
N GLU A 143 18.22 3.43 2.55
CA GLU A 143 18.35 2.78 1.24
C GLU A 143 17.19 1.80 1.07
N ILE A 144 16.53 1.86 -0.08
CA ILE A 144 15.39 1.01 -0.42
C ILE A 144 15.75 0.28 -1.70
N LEU A 145 15.74 -1.04 -1.66
CA LEU A 145 16.12 -1.91 -2.78
C LEU A 145 14.92 -2.75 -3.18
N GLU A 146 14.61 -2.78 -4.47
CA GLU A 146 13.62 -3.72 -5.01
C GLU A 146 14.18 -5.15 -4.93
N VAL A 147 13.40 -6.07 -4.40
CA VAL A 147 13.74 -7.48 -4.30
C VAL A 147 13.47 -8.11 -5.67
N LYS A 148 14.54 -8.44 -6.40
CA LYS A 148 14.42 -9.24 -7.62
C LYS A 148 14.31 -10.70 -7.23
N ASN A 149 13.16 -11.30 -7.52
CA ASN A 149 13.02 -12.74 -7.49
C ASN A 149 13.60 -13.29 -8.78
N ASP A 150 14.92 -13.49 -8.80
CA ASP A 150 15.62 -14.19 -9.87
C ASP A 150 15.29 -15.70 -9.74
N PHE A 151 14.20 -16.14 -10.39
CA PHE A 151 13.91 -17.55 -10.67
C PHE A 151 14.35 -17.92 -12.08
#